data_AF-V5HI75-F1
#
_entry.id   AF-V5HI75-F1
#
_cell.length_a   1.000
_cell.length_b   1.000
_cell.length_c   1.000
_cell.angle_alpha   90.00
_cell.angle_beta   90.00
_cell.angle_gamma   90.00
#
_symmetry.space_group_name_H-M   'P 1'
#
loop_
_entity.id
_entity.type
_entity.pdbx_description
1 polymer ?
#
loop_
_entity_poly.entity_id
_entity_poly.type
_entity_poly.pdbx_seq_one_letter_code
_entity_poly.pdbx_strand_id
1 'polypeptide(L)'
;ASSESPDYTQVEEVQGHWHFVERLLPLRVVPEPPKHDGPAPSGWRPPLPEAPPLPYFVRRSRNHLLPVYVHSEIRGPRFITRVRNSRGRLGGPCTTT
;
A
#
# COMPACT_ATOMS: atom_id res chain seq x y z
N ALA A 1 -38.11 22.43 15.29
CA ALA A 1 -37.79 23.79 14.81
C ALA A 1 -37.01 24.47 15.92
N SER A 2 -35.72 24.69 15.71
CA SER A 2 -34.85 25.37 16.69
C SER A 2 -35.31 26.82 16.85
N SER A 3 -35.46 27.26 18.09
CA SER A 3 -35.90 28.63 18.43
C SER A 3 -34.86 29.66 17.98
N GLU A 4 -35.26 30.64 17.18
CA GLU A 4 -34.41 31.75 16.74
C GLU A 4 -34.06 32.66 17.92
N SER A 5 -32.77 32.77 18.20
CA SER A 5 -32.20 33.75 19.14
C SER A 5 -31.74 34.99 18.36
N PRO A 6 -32.01 36.22 18.85
CA PRO A 6 -31.74 37.46 18.12
C PRO A 6 -30.25 37.78 17.94
N ASP A 7 -29.37 37.08 18.67
CA ASP A 7 -27.92 37.32 18.67
C ASP A 7 -27.17 36.59 17.55
N TYR A 8 -27.84 35.71 16.79
CA TYR A 8 -27.20 34.89 15.76
C TYR A 8 -27.83 35.07 14.38
N THR A 9 -26.99 35.02 13.35
CA THR A 9 -27.41 35.01 11.95
C THR A 9 -28.12 33.71 11.61
N GLN A 10 -29.22 33.79 10.85
CA GLN A 10 -29.95 32.63 10.34
C GLN A 10 -29.07 31.78 9.41
N VAL A 11 -29.21 30.45 9.51
CA VAL A 11 -28.51 29.48 8.66
C VAL A 11 -29.50 28.48 8.08
N GLU A 12 -29.24 28.04 6.85
CA GLU A 12 -30.00 27.00 6.16
C GLU A 12 -29.11 25.78 5.91
N GLU A 13 -29.60 24.59 6.24
CA GLU A 13 -28.88 23.35 5.98
C GLU A 13 -29.12 22.87 4.54
N VAL A 14 -28.08 22.96 3.69
CA VAL A 14 -28.16 22.48 2.31
C VAL A 14 -27.96 20.96 2.26
N GLN A 15 -29.01 20.24 1.87
CA GLN A 15 -28.99 18.78 1.76
C GLN A 15 -28.17 18.30 0.54
N GLY A 16 -27.58 17.10 0.61
CA GLY A 16 -26.89 16.45 -0.51
C GLY A 16 -25.40 16.78 -0.67
N HIS A 17 -24.85 17.77 0.06
CA HIS A 17 -23.43 18.13 -0.02
C HIS A 17 -22.53 17.41 1.00
N TRP A 18 -23.11 16.61 1.91
CA TRP A 18 -22.33 15.92 2.95
C TRP A 18 -21.30 14.92 2.40
N HIS A 19 -21.54 14.36 1.21
CA HIS A 19 -20.61 13.44 0.54
C HIS A 19 -19.23 14.08 0.26
N PHE A 20 -19.13 15.42 0.19
CA PHE A 20 -17.85 16.11 0.09
C PHE A 20 -17.04 16.02 1.39
N VAL A 21 -17.71 16.04 2.55
CA VAL A 21 -17.09 15.84 3.86
C VAL A 21 -16.63 14.39 4.01
N GLU A 22 -17.45 13.43 3.57
CA GLU A 22 -17.10 12.00 3.64
C GLU A 22 -15.83 11.68 2.85
N ARG A 23 -15.61 12.31 1.69
CA ARG A 23 -14.40 12.12 0.86
C ARG A 23 -13.12 12.62 1.52
N LEU A 24 -13.21 13.53 2.50
CA LEU A 24 -12.06 14.04 3.24
C LEU A 24 -11.59 13.08 4.35
N LEU A 25 -12.43 12.11 4.72
CA LEU A 25 -12.08 11.14 5.74
C LEU A 25 -10.99 10.18 5.22
N PRO A 26 -9.95 9.90 6.02
CA PRO A 26 -8.89 8.99 5.59
C PRO A 26 -9.38 7.55 5.50
N LEU A 27 -8.90 6.83 4.49
CA LEU A 27 -9.12 5.39 4.39
C LEU A 27 -8.34 4.65 5.50
N ARG A 28 -9.04 3.82 6.27
CA ARG A 28 -8.43 3.01 7.34
C ARG A 28 -7.64 1.81 6.83
N VAL A 29 -7.98 1.34 5.63
CA VAL A 29 -7.42 0.12 5.02
C VAL A 29 -6.82 0.49 3.67
N VAL A 30 -5.65 -0.09 3.37
CA VAL A 30 -5.00 0.09 2.07
C VAL A 30 -5.88 -0.58 1.00
N PRO A 31 -6.27 0.14 -0.06
CA PRO A 31 -7.12 -0.43 -1.09
C PRO A 31 -6.40 -1.54 -1.86
N GLU A 32 -7.20 -2.43 -2.46
CA GLU A 32 -6.69 -3.38 -3.43
C GLU A 32 -6.18 -2.65 -4.69
N PRO A 33 -5.13 -3.15 -5.34
CA PRO A 33 -4.62 -2.53 -6.54
C PRO A 33 -5.67 -2.63 -7.67
N PRO A 34 -5.79 -1.60 -8.52
CA PRO A 34 -6.71 -1.63 -9.65
C PRO A 34 -6.34 -2.77 -10.61
N LYS A 35 -7.35 -3.45 -11.14
CA LYS A 35 -7.17 -4.50 -12.15
C LYS A 35 -6.85 -3.84 -13.48
N HIS A 36 -5.69 -4.15 -14.05
CA HIS A 36 -5.29 -3.69 -15.37
C HIS A 36 -4.53 -4.79 -16.09
N ASP A 37 -4.66 -4.82 -17.42
CA ASP A 37 -3.90 -5.73 -18.26
C ASP A 37 -2.47 -5.19 -18.42
N GLY A 38 -1.47 -6.05 -18.24
CA GLY A 38 -0.06 -5.68 -18.38
C GLY A 38 0.50 -4.86 -17.21
N PRO A 39 1.72 -4.31 -17.36
CA PRO A 39 2.33 -3.45 -16.34
C PRO A 39 1.62 -2.09 -16.24
N ALA A 40 1.48 -1.58 -15.02
CA ALA A 40 1.08 -0.20 -14.80
C ALA A 40 2.12 0.76 -15.44
N PRO A 41 1.77 2.03 -15.72
CA PRO A 41 2.73 3.04 -16.19
C PRO A 41 3.94 3.23 -15.27
N SER A 42 3.79 2.93 -13.97
CA SER A 42 4.86 2.93 -12.97
C SER A 42 5.79 1.70 -13.02
N GLY A 43 5.52 0.74 -13.92
CA GLY A 43 6.19 -0.55 -13.98
C GLY A 43 5.70 -1.57 -12.94
N TRP A 44 4.72 -1.22 -12.11
CA TRP A 44 4.14 -2.16 -11.15
C TRP A 44 3.42 -3.31 -11.89
N ARG A 45 3.58 -4.53 -11.39
CA ARG A 45 2.90 -5.74 -11.89
C ARG A 45 2.28 -6.50 -10.73
N PRO A 46 1.07 -7.07 -10.87
CA PRO A 46 0.52 -7.97 -9.87
C PRO A 46 1.35 -9.26 -9.77
N PRO A 47 1.29 -9.99 -8.64
CA PRO A 47 1.84 -11.34 -8.56
C PRO A 47 1.08 -12.29 -9.49
N LEU A 48 1.73 -13.39 -9.91
CA LEU A 48 1.02 -14.45 -10.62
C LEU A 48 -0.08 -15.04 -9.72
N PRO A 49 -1.21 -15.49 -10.32
CA PRO A 49 -2.33 -16.05 -9.58
C PRO A 49 -1.94 -17.34 -8.82
N GLU A 50 -1.04 -18.13 -9.39
CA GLU A 50 -0.50 -19.33 -8.76
C GLU A 50 0.95 -19.11 -8.33
N ALA A 51 1.28 -19.60 -7.13
CA ALA A 51 2.64 -19.54 -6.63
C ALA A 51 3.49 -20.61 -7.33
N PRO A 52 4.70 -20.26 -7.82
CA PRO A 52 5.58 -21.26 -8.39
C PRO A 52 6.00 -22.29 -7.33
N PRO A 53 6.27 -23.56 -7.71
CA PRO A 53 6.66 -24.63 -6.79
C PRO A 53 8.12 -24.47 -6.33
N LEU A 54 8.42 -23.35 -5.65
CA LEU A 54 9.72 -23.04 -5.09
C LEU A 54 9.75 -23.36 -3.59
N PRO A 55 10.92 -23.72 -3.02
CA PRO A 55 11.06 -24.03 -1.60
C PRO A 55 10.92 -22.80 -0.68
N TYR A 56 10.76 -21.62 -1.26
CA TYR A 56 10.53 -20.37 -0.57
C TYR A 56 9.50 -19.51 -1.30
N PHE A 57 8.87 -18.62 -0.56
CA PHE A 57 7.91 -17.65 -1.07
C PHE A 57 8.15 -16.29 -0.41
N VAL A 58 8.18 -15.22 -1.22
CA VAL A 58 8.36 -13.85 -0.72
C VAL A 58 7.04 -13.11 -0.81
N ARG A 59 6.47 -12.76 0.35
CA ARG A 59 5.19 -12.05 0.41
C ARG A 59 5.40 -10.55 0.21
N ARG A 60 4.54 -9.92 -0.61
CA ARG A 60 4.52 -8.47 -0.79
C ARG A 60 4.20 -7.71 0.49
N SER A 61 4.62 -6.45 0.54
CA SER A 61 4.29 -5.52 1.63
C SER A 61 2.81 -5.12 1.58
N ARG A 62 2.33 -4.41 2.61
CA ARG A 62 0.95 -3.89 2.67
C ARG A 62 0.60 -2.97 1.50
N ASN A 63 1.60 -2.33 0.90
CA ASN A 63 1.43 -1.41 -0.23
C ASN A 63 1.59 -2.14 -1.58
N HIS A 64 1.50 -3.48 -1.59
CA HIS A 64 1.60 -4.32 -2.78
C HIS A 64 2.97 -4.25 -3.49
N LEU A 65 4.04 -3.91 -2.77
CA LEU A 65 5.42 -3.82 -3.29
C LEU A 65 6.29 -5.00 -2.86
N LEU A 66 7.39 -5.22 -3.59
CA LEU A 66 8.41 -6.19 -3.20
C LEU A 66 9.16 -5.69 -1.94
N PRO A 67 9.39 -6.57 -0.95
CA PRO A 67 10.02 -6.20 0.31
C PRO A 67 11.56 -6.20 0.21
N VAL A 68 12.11 -5.53 -0.80
CA VAL A 68 13.56 -5.43 -1.06
C VAL A 68 14.00 -4.00 -0.82
N TYR A 69 14.87 -3.78 0.15
CA TYR A 69 15.27 -2.44 0.59
C TYR A 69 16.77 -2.32 0.71
N VAL A 70 17.30 -1.14 0.41
CA VAL A 70 18.68 -0.80 0.74
C VAL A 70 18.76 -0.43 2.22
N HIS A 71 19.71 -1.03 2.91
CA HIS A 71 20.08 -0.67 4.26
C HIS A 71 21.46 0.00 4.21
N SER A 72 21.50 1.30 4.52
CA SER A 72 22.74 2.05 4.67
C SER A 72 23.19 2.05 6.12
N GLU A 73 24.49 1.88 6.33
CA GLU A 73 25.10 2.05 7.65
C GLU A 73 25.39 3.54 7.91
N ILE A 74 25.28 3.97 9.18
CA ILE A 74 25.42 5.38 9.57
C ILE A 74 26.87 5.89 9.37
N ARG A 75 27.85 4.98 9.39
CA ARG A 75 29.29 5.31 9.34
C ARG A 75 29.94 4.73 8.08
N GLY A 76 29.67 5.33 6.92
CA GLY A 76 30.38 5.04 5.66
C GLY A 76 29.48 4.52 4.51
N PRO A 77 30.01 4.43 3.28
CA PRO A 77 29.24 4.11 2.08
C PRO A 77 29.01 2.60 1.92
N ARG A 78 28.45 1.94 2.94
CA ARG A 78 28.07 0.53 2.88
C ARG A 78 26.56 0.43 2.63
N PHE A 79 26.20 -0.13 1.48
CA PHE A 79 24.82 -0.38 1.08
C PHE A 79 24.56 -1.88 1.02
N ILE A 80 23.65 -2.37 1.87
CA ILE A 80 23.28 -3.78 1.95
C ILE A 80 21.84 -3.93 1.44
N THR A 81 21.61 -4.77 0.45
CA THR A 81 20.25 -5.12 0.01
C THR A 81 19.64 -6.13 0.97
N ARG A 82 18.60 -5.73 1.69
CA ARG A 82 17.87 -6.58 2.64
C ARG A 82 16.52 -6.99 2.06
N VAL A 83 16.34 -8.29 1.89
CA VAL A 83 15.05 -8.90 1.52
C VAL A 83 14.29 -9.27 2.80
N ARG A 84 13.03 -8.86 2.92
CA ARG A 84 12.14 -9.19 4.05
C ARG A 84 10.98 -10.10 3.61
N ASN A 85 10.16 -10.55 4.56
CA ASN A 85 8.93 -11.33 4.33
C ASN A 85 9.12 -12.64 3.52
N SER A 86 10.28 -13.27 3.61
CA SER A 86 10.49 -14.61 3.10
C SER A 86 9.84 -15.66 4.02
N ARG A 87 9.16 -16.63 3.42
CA ARG A 87 8.69 -17.86 4.06
C ARG A 87 9.35 -19.06 3.38
N GLY A 88 9.51 -20.16 4.10
CA GLY A 88 10.17 -21.36 3.58
C GLY A 88 11.69 -21.32 3.69
N ARG A 89 12.37 -22.26 3.01
CA ARG A 89 13.82 -22.46 3.11
C ARG A 89 14.52 -21.64 2.03
N LEU A 90 15.21 -20.58 2.43
CA LEU A 90 16.03 -19.74 1.54
C LEU A 90 17.39 -20.35 1.18
N GLY A 91 17.83 -21.41 1.86
CA GLY A 91 19.07 -22.12 1.58
C GLY A 91 18.86 -23.33 0.67
N GLY A 92 18.64 -23.08 -0.63
CA GLY A 92 18.88 -24.06 -1.69
C GLY A 92 20.32 -23.94 -2.21
N PRO A 93 20.89 -24.97 -2.86
CA PRO A 93 22.25 -24.89 -3.40
C PRO A 93 22.33 -23.74 -4.41
N CYS A 94 23.29 -22.83 -4.21
CA CYS A 94 23.63 -21.81 -5.18
C CYS A 94 24.17 -22.51 -6.44
N THR A 95 23.31 -22.81 -7.41
CA THR A 95 23.77 -23.29 -8.71
C THR A 95 24.23 -22.08 -9.52
N THR A 96 25.52 -21.76 -9.42
CA THR A 96 26.20 -20.97 -10.45
C THR A 96 26.35 -21.88 -11.66
N THR A 97 25.67 -21.56 -12.75
CA THR A 97 25.93 -22.10 -14.10
C THR A 97 26.59 -21.01 -14.92
#